data_AF-G0ER14-F1
#
_entry.id   AF-G0ER14-F1
#
_cell.length_a   1.000
_cell.length_b   1.000
_cell.length_c   1.000
_cell.angle_alpha   90.00
_cell.angle_beta   90.00
_cell.angle_gamma   90.00
#
_symmetry.space_group_name_H-M   'P 1'
#
loop_
_entity.id
_entity.type
_entity.pdbx_description
1 polymer ?
#
loop_
_entity_poly.entity_id
_entity_poly.type
_entity_poly.pdbx_seq_one_letter_code
_entity_poly.pdbx_strand_id
1 'polypeptide(L)'
;MSSNQTTVHCDWQIIEDLGGATEVAKLLGYDKKRGGIQRIHNWRVRGIPSAVKVAHPGLFMKEVVSSLDASDDAQPPVGRIEVDS
;
A
#
# COMPACT_ATOMS: atom_id res chain seq x y z
N MET A 1 -36.85 14.79 -2.27
CA MET A 1 -35.86 14.01 -3.03
C MET A 1 -34.60 13.91 -2.18
N SER A 2 -34.20 12.72 -1.72
CA SER A 2 -32.98 12.58 -0.92
C SER A 2 -31.75 12.56 -1.82
N SER A 3 -30.93 13.59 -1.70
CA SER A 3 -29.65 13.72 -2.42
C SER A 3 -28.68 12.68 -1.88
N ASN A 4 -28.52 11.56 -2.56
CA ASN A 4 -27.51 10.54 -2.21
C ASN A 4 -26.12 11.13 -2.50
N GLN A 5 -25.56 11.88 -1.55
CA GLN A 5 -24.19 12.34 -1.62
C GLN A 5 -23.27 11.17 -1.28
N THR A 6 -22.81 10.46 -2.30
CA THR A 6 -21.83 9.39 -2.14
C THR A 6 -20.47 10.02 -1.83
N THR A 7 -20.15 10.21 -0.55
CA THR A 7 -18.85 10.72 -0.12
C THR A 7 -17.75 9.76 -0.58
N VAL A 8 -16.80 10.28 -1.36
CA VAL A 8 -15.63 9.53 -1.80
C VAL A 8 -14.71 9.30 -0.59
N HIS A 9 -14.25 8.06 -0.42
CA HIS A 9 -13.34 7.69 0.66
C HIS A 9 -11.94 8.27 0.39
N CYS A 10 -11.20 8.67 1.44
CA CYS A 10 -9.87 9.29 1.32
C CYS A 10 -8.86 8.41 0.57
N ASP A 11 -8.91 7.09 0.78
CA ASP A 11 -8.11 6.09 0.04
C ASP A 11 -8.23 6.20 -1.50
N TRP A 12 -9.29 6.82 -2.01
CA TRP A 12 -9.44 7.01 -3.45
C TRP A 12 -8.31 7.85 -4.06
N GLN A 13 -7.78 8.83 -3.33
CA GLN A 13 -6.64 9.63 -3.81
C GLN A 13 -5.41 8.76 -4.03
N ILE A 14 -5.14 7.80 -3.13
CA ILE A 14 -4.04 6.84 -3.28
C ILE A 14 -4.20 6.03 -4.57
N ILE A 15 -5.44 5.62 -4.90
CA ILE A 15 -5.73 4.87 -6.13
C ILE A 15 -5.50 5.73 -7.37
N GLU A 16 -5.90 7.00 -7.34
CA GLU A 16 -5.65 7.95 -8.44
C GLU A 16 -4.14 8.19 -8.63
N ASP A 17 -3.39 8.40 -7.55
CA ASP A 17 -1.94 8.61 -7.57
C ASP A 17 -1.16 7.39 -8.10
N LEU A 18 -1.71 6.19 -7.93
CA LEU A 18 -1.18 4.95 -8.50
C LEU A 18 -1.56 4.73 -9.98
N GLY A 19 -2.21 5.70 -10.63
CA GLY A 19 -2.64 5.62 -12.04
C GLY A 19 -4.08 5.11 -12.24
N GLY A 20 -4.88 5.12 -11.18
CA GLY A 20 -6.31 4.79 -11.20
C GLY A 20 -6.63 3.30 -11.09
N ALA A 21 -7.93 2.99 -11.05
CA ALA A 21 -8.43 1.65 -10.75
C ALA A 21 -7.92 0.54 -11.70
N THR A 22 -7.70 0.89 -12.98
CA THR A 22 -7.17 -0.06 -13.97
C THR A 22 -5.73 -0.44 -13.68
N GLU A 23 -4.89 0.53 -13.28
CA GLU A 23 -3.49 0.28 -12.99
C GLU A 23 -3.32 -0.45 -11.66
N VAL A 24 -4.04 -0.03 -10.63
CA VAL A 24 -4.08 -0.74 -9.34
C VAL A 24 -4.55 -2.19 -9.50
N ALA A 25 -5.55 -2.46 -10.35
CA ALA A 25 -5.97 -3.84 -10.62
C ALA A 25 -4.84 -4.68 -11.24
N LYS A 26 -4.00 -4.12 -12.12
CA LYS A 26 -2.83 -4.81 -12.68
C LYS A 26 -1.77 -5.05 -11.62
N LEU A 27 -1.45 -4.03 -10.81
CA LEU A 27 -0.44 -4.11 -9.73
C LEU A 27 -0.80 -5.18 -8.70
N LEU A 28 -2.09 -5.35 -8.39
CA LEU A 28 -2.62 -6.37 -7.48
C LEU A 28 -2.84 -7.74 -8.15
N GLY A 29 -2.56 -7.88 -9.45
CA GLY A 29 -2.77 -9.12 -10.19
C GLY A 29 -4.24 -9.52 -10.36
N TYR A 30 -5.17 -8.57 -10.28
CA TYR A 30 -6.59 -8.84 -10.47
C TYR A 30 -6.93 -9.00 -11.96
N ASP A 31 -7.60 -10.09 -12.29
CA ASP A 31 -8.07 -10.35 -13.65
C ASP A 31 -9.16 -9.35 -14.07
N LYS A 32 -8.91 -8.66 -15.18
CA LYS A 32 -9.84 -7.72 -15.80
C LYS A 32 -11.16 -8.40 -16.21
N LYS A 33 -11.09 -9.64 -16.71
CA LYS A 33 -12.27 -10.41 -17.13
C LYS A 33 -13.10 -10.92 -15.95
N ARG A 34 -12.51 -10.99 -14.75
CA ARG A 34 -13.19 -11.40 -13.51
C ARG A 34 -13.60 -10.21 -12.63
N GLY A 35 -13.76 -9.02 -13.22
CA GLY A 35 -14.26 -7.84 -12.51
C GLY A 35 -13.24 -7.19 -11.57
N GLY A 36 -11.93 -7.41 -11.78
CA GLY A 36 -10.87 -6.79 -10.99
C GLY A 36 -10.99 -5.27 -10.89
N ILE A 37 -11.24 -4.60 -12.02
CA ILE A 37 -11.39 -3.13 -12.07
C ILE A 37 -12.64 -2.69 -11.27
N GLN A 38 -13.76 -3.40 -11.41
CA GLN A 38 -14.98 -3.10 -10.66
C GLN A 38 -14.76 -3.23 -9.15
N ARG A 39 -13.98 -4.23 -8.72
CA ARG A 39 -13.61 -4.40 -7.31
C ARG A 39 -12.88 -3.17 -6.79
N ILE A 40 -11.90 -2.65 -7.53
CA ILE A 40 -11.18 -1.43 -7.13
C ILE A 40 -12.12 -0.21 -7.14
N HIS A 41 -13.02 -0.10 -8.12
CA HIS A 41 -13.98 1.00 -8.17
C HIS A 41 -14.93 1.01 -6.97
N ASN A 42 -15.29 -0.15 -6.44
CA ASN A 42 -16.08 -0.25 -5.21
C ASN A 42 -15.35 0.31 -3.98
N TRP A 43 -14.01 0.34 -3.99
CA TRP A 43 -13.21 0.95 -2.92
C TRP A 43 -13.29 2.49 -2.92
N ARG A 44 -13.73 3.11 -4.02
CA ARG A 44 -13.96 4.57 -4.09
C ARG A 44 -14.86 5.08 -2.97
N VAL A 45 -15.83 4.27 -2.56
CA VAL A 45 -16.81 4.63 -1.53
C VAL A 45 -16.53 3.90 -0.21
N ARG A 46 -16.01 2.66 -0.28
CA ARG A 46 -15.83 1.80 0.90
C ARG A 46 -14.47 1.92 1.56
N GLY A 47 -13.49 2.49 0.87
CA GLY A 47 -12.08 2.40 1.23
C GLY A 47 -11.44 1.09 0.77
N ILE A 48 -10.10 1.07 0.81
CA ILE A 48 -9.30 -0.11 0.47
C ILE A 48 -9.32 -1.06 1.69
N PRO A 49 -9.61 -2.36 1.52
CA PRO A 49 -9.61 -3.31 2.63
C PRO A 49 -8.26 -3.34 3.37
N SER A 50 -8.28 -3.33 4.71
CA SER A 50 -7.06 -3.33 5.52
C SER A 50 -6.12 -4.49 5.19
N ALA A 51 -6.66 -5.68 4.93
CA ALA A 51 -5.88 -6.85 4.53
C ALA A 51 -5.10 -6.62 3.22
N VAL A 52 -5.67 -5.86 2.27
CA VAL A 52 -4.97 -5.49 1.03
C VAL A 52 -3.86 -4.49 1.30
N LYS A 53 -4.08 -3.50 2.17
CA LYS A 53 -3.04 -2.53 2.54
C LYS A 53 -1.84 -3.20 3.20
N VAL A 54 -2.10 -4.14 4.13
CA VAL A 54 -1.07 -4.91 4.83
C VAL A 54 -0.34 -5.87 3.90
N ALA A 55 -1.04 -6.47 2.93
CA ALA A 55 -0.41 -7.35 1.94
C ALA A 55 0.47 -6.58 0.92
N HIS A 56 0.18 -5.30 0.69
CA HIS A 56 0.89 -4.45 -0.26
C HIS A 56 1.32 -3.12 0.39
N PRO A 57 2.18 -3.15 1.42
CA PRO A 57 2.53 -1.96 2.18
C PRO A 57 3.31 -0.95 1.32
N GLY A 58 4.12 -1.40 0.35
CA GLY A 58 4.80 -0.52 -0.60
C GLY A 58 3.87 0.24 -1.56
N LEU A 59 2.62 -0.21 -1.74
CA LEU A 59 1.63 0.50 -2.54
C LEU A 59 0.81 1.47 -1.70
N PHE A 60 0.39 1.06 -0.50
CA PHE A 60 -0.63 1.77 0.27
C PHE A 60 -0.14 2.39 1.59
N MET A 61 1.11 2.13 2.00
CA MET A 61 1.69 2.56 3.28
C MET A 61 3.14 3.06 3.11
N LYS A 62 3.44 3.76 2.00
CA LYS A 62 4.79 4.22 1.66
C LYS A 62 5.50 5.00 2.78
N GLU A 63 4.78 5.86 3.48
CA GLU A 63 5.31 6.64 4.62
C GLU A 63 5.88 5.76 5.74
N VAL A 64 5.20 4.64 6.01
CA VAL A 64 5.60 3.68 7.04
C VAL A 64 6.83 2.90 6.54
N VAL A 65 6.78 2.38 5.31
CA VAL A 65 7.86 1.57 4.74
C VAL A 65 9.17 2.37 4.63
N SER A 66 9.10 3.64 4.21
CA SER A 66 10.28 4.51 4.11
C SER A 66 11.00 4.72 5.45
N SER A 67 10.30 4.58 6.57
CA SER A 67 10.89 4.74 7.91
C SER A 67 11.48 3.43 8.45
N LEU A 68 11.02 2.27 7.97
CA LEU A 68 11.58 0.97 8.34
C LEU A 68 12.92 0.71 7.66
N ASP A 69 13.03 1.02 6.37
CA ASP A 69 14.29 0.83 5.62
C ASP A 69 15.41 1.78 6.10
N ALA A 70 15.06 2.92 6.72
CA ALA A 70 16.01 3.87 7.29
C ALA A 70 16.62 3.40 8.64
N SER A 71 16.20 2.25 9.18
CA SER A 71 16.62 1.77 10.50
C SER A 71 17.71 0.70 10.47
N ASP A 72 18.16 0.23 9.30
CA ASP A 72 19.16 -0.85 9.17
C ASP A 72 20.59 -0.35 8.86
N ASP A 73 20.86 0.94 9.07
CA ASP A 73 22.20 1.52 8.89
C ASP A 73 22.90 1.74 10.25
N ALA A 74 23.97 0.97 10.45
CA ALA A 74 25.06 1.08 11.44
C ALA A 74 24.83 0.58 12.88
N GLN A 75 24.89 -0.75 13.07
CA GLN A 75 25.65 -1.30 14.20
C GLN A 75 26.83 -2.11 13.65
N PRO A 76 28.08 -1.58 13.66
CA PRO A 76 29.24 -2.39 13.32
C PRO A 76 29.33 -3.58 14.28
N PRO A 77 29.83 -4.76 13.85
CA PRO A 77 30.06 -5.86 14.77
C PRO A 77 31.01 -5.37 15.86
N VAL A 78 30.48 -5.27 17.08
CA VAL A 78 31.26 -4.92 18.27
C VAL A 78 32.46 -5.87 18.36
N GLY A 79 33.62 -5.27 18.62
CA GLY A 79 34.95 -5.82 18.43
C GLY A 79 35.14 -7.31 18.73
N ARG A 80 35.67 -8.01 17.72
CA ARG A 80 36.62 -9.11 17.87
C ARG A 80 37.63 -8.77 18.98
N ILE A 81 37.54 -9.46 20.10
CA ILE A 81 38.56 -9.46 21.14
C ILE A 81 39.64 -10.43 20.67
N GLU A 82 40.68 -9.90 20.01
CA GLU A 82 41.97 -10.59 19.92
C GLU A 82 42.58 -10.56 21.32
N VAL A 83 42.49 -11.68 22.03
CA VAL A 83 43.37 -11.96 23.17
C VAL A 83 44.62 -12.64 22.60
N ASP A 84 45.65 -11.85 22.39
CA ASP A 84 47.02 -12.34 22.24
C ASP A 84 47.70 -12.31 23.61
N SER A 85 48.57 -13.31 23.84
CA SER A 85 49.48 -13.56 24.98
C SER A 85 48.94 -14.38 26.16
#